data_AF-A0A813DGA1-F1
#
_entry.id   AF-A0A813DGA1-F1
#
_cell.length_a   1.000
_cell.length_b   1.000
_cell.length_c   1.000
_cell.angle_alpha   90.00
_cell.angle_beta   90.00
_cell.angle_gamma   90.00
#
_symmetry.space_group_name_H-M   'P 1'
#
loop_
_entity.id
_entity.type
_entity.pdbx_description
1 polymer ?
#
loop_
_entity_poly.entity_id
_entity_poly.type
_entity_poly.pdbx_seq_one_letter_code
_entity_poly.pdbx_strand_id
1 'polypeptide(L)'
;MAGPLQRWLAHLRPLAAGRSAVPGNFRARPTACPRVHLLESNFQPPATAENARQNGHSSNVTALLAGPTLQCRIPGTDLDACKPGISDLNELEGMIDEARKLASIRRKPMSARKPDADGKWLCCSCQAFLPACNFYSRVSSSNVPIRSSCVECERKQNQTLRRQALQLVYSARSRSKRHSRCCNLTVDDVLDMLFDQKGRCAYSGVVMEILHPNSHWRWTLERKDNRKGYSKDNCVLLAAEFNTSDYSRHPGVLTANVTGTAQWSAEKVRSVFGARSIIDTDLCKLEADLLLALFPTRKSTRPFMRDRMLGNEAGEFQCARCELHKPPTEFSKNAKARNGLFNYCKCCSQQTSRDYRTTLRGLVFNMTGLARRRSRLRHQSFDLDCYDVLGMLYLQGGRCYYSGVPLQYRLTHADWRISLERLDNSVGYTKANCVLTTIEFNTPDYSRNKARAEVQGTAQWSRAKAEHVWGHIPIETSSGDLLCGSTSGEQAGRAIKGIRCKTPAE
;
A
#
# COMPACT_ATOMS: atom_id res chain seq x y z
N MET A 1 -6.03 -32.86 23.56
CA MET A 1 -6.31 -32.73 22.10
C MET A 1 -6.20 -31.25 21.73
N ALA A 2 -5.26 -30.88 20.86
CA ALA A 2 -5.13 -29.48 20.44
C ALA A 2 -6.38 -29.05 19.65
N GLY A 3 -6.94 -27.88 19.98
CA GLY A 3 -8.08 -27.29 19.28
C GLY A 3 -7.78 -27.02 17.80
N PRO A 4 -8.81 -26.82 16.96
CA PRO A 4 -8.63 -26.54 15.53
C PRO A 4 -7.66 -25.38 15.23
N LEU A 5 -7.69 -24.31 16.04
CA LEU A 5 -6.77 -23.19 15.91
C LEU A 5 -5.32 -23.62 16.16
N GLN A 6 -5.05 -24.31 17.27
CA GLN A 6 -3.71 -24.77 17.62
C GLN A 6 -3.12 -25.73 16.56
N ARG A 7 -3.94 -26.56 15.92
CA ARG A 7 -3.49 -27.38 14.78
C ARG A 7 -3.12 -26.53 13.56
N TRP A 8 -3.95 -25.54 13.22
CA TRP A 8 -3.62 -24.61 12.13
C TRP A 8 -2.38 -23.77 12.45
N LEU A 9 -2.24 -23.27 13.68
CA LEU A 9 -1.05 -22.57 14.16
C LEU A 9 0.19 -23.47 14.13
N ALA A 10 0.05 -24.75 14.48
CA ALA A 10 1.12 -25.74 14.36
C ALA A 10 1.53 -26.00 12.89
N HIS A 11 0.64 -25.74 11.91
CA HIS A 11 1.00 -25.74 10.49
C HIS A 11 1.66 -24.43 10.02
N LEU A 12 1.45 -23.32 10.73
CA LEU A 12 2.15 -22.06 10.46
C LEU A 12 3.58 -22.05 11.03
N ARG A 13 3.83 -22.70 12.17
CA ARG A 13 5.16 -22.74 12.83
C ARG A 13 6.31 -23.29 11.94
N PRO A 14 6.14 -24.32 11.11
CA PRO A 14 7.19 -24.83 10.22
C PRO A 14 7.54 -23.87 9.06
N LEU A 15 6.74 -22.83 8.80
CA LEU A 15 7.00 -21.88 7.71
C LEU A 15 7.98 -20.76 8.09
N ALA A 16 8.33 -20.64 9.38
CA ALA A 16 9.40 -19.75 9.86
C ALA A 16 10.79 -20.41 9.83
N ALA A 17 10.87 -21.73 9.66
CA ALA A 17 12.12 -22.48 9.52
C ALA A 17 12.21 -23.00 8.07
N GLY A 18 13.10 -22.39 7.27
CA GLY A 18 13.22 -22.66 5.84
C GLY A 18 13.31 -24.16 5.51
N ARG A 19 12.40 -24.65 4.66
CA ARG A 19 12.57 -25.96 4.01
C ARG A 19 13.44 -25.80 2.77
N SER A 20 14.56 -26.52 2.80
CA SER A 20 15.36 -26.87 1.62
C SER A 20 14.49 -27.60 0.59
N ALA A 21 14.72 -27.28 -0.68
CA ALA A 21 13.95 -27.76 -1.81
C ALA A 21 14.03 -29.28 -1.98
N VAL A 22 12.89 -29.91 -2.26
CA VAL A 22 12.81 -31.26 -2.85
C VAL A 22 12.67 -31.08 -4.37
N PRO A 23 13.44 -31.80 -5.22
CA PRO A 23 13.33 -31.67 -6.66
C PRO A 23 12.10 -32.43 -7.18
N GLY A 24 11.11 -31.69 -7.67
CA GLY A 24 9.94 -32.24 -8.36
C GLY A 24 10.11 -32.19 -9.87
N ASN A 25 10.29 -33.36 -10.48
CA ASN A 25 10.28 -33.57 -11.94
C ASN A 25 8.96 -33.10 -12.56
N PHE A 26 9.02 -32.09 -13.43
CA PHE A 26 7.93 -31.71 -14.32
C PHE A 26 8.18 -32.25 -15.73
N ARG A 27 7.34 -33.21 -16.16
CA ARG A 27 7.18 -33.57 -17.58
C ARG A 27 6.28 -32.53 -18.25
N ALA A 28 6.82 -31.78 -19.20
CA ALA A 28 6.04 -30.92 -20.10
C ALA A 28 5.44 -31.76 -21.23
N ARG A 29 4.15 -31.53 -21.56
CA ARG A 29 3.54 -31.92 -22.84
C ARG A 29 3.59 -30.72 -23.79
N PRO A 30 3.86 -30.90 -25.09
CA PRO A 30 3.93 -29.80 -26.04
C PRO A 30 2.54 -29.47 -26.60
N THR A 31 2.24 -28.17 -26.70
CA THR A 31 1.20 -27.65 -27.59
C THR A 31 1.89 -26.77 -28.63
N ALA A 32 1.75 -27.17 -29.89
CA ALA A 32 2.24 -26.47 -31.07
C ALA A 32 1.32 -25.32 -31.47
N CYS A 33 1.90 -24.20 -31.92
CA CYS A 33 1.34 -23.27 -32.92
C CYS A 33 2.46 -22.33 -33.45
N PRO A 34 2.32 -21.73 -34.64
CA PRO A 34 3.39 -21.73 -35.64
C PRO A 34 4.29 -20.49 -35.71
N ARG A 35 5.43 -20.75 -36.37
CA ARG A 35 6.54 -19.88 -36.79
C ARG A 35 6.12 -18.56 -37.43
N VAL A 36 6.77 -17.49 -36.99
CA VAL A 36 7.08 -16.29 -37.79
C VAL A 36 8.61 -16.20 -37.88
N HIS A 37 9.13 -16.17 -39.11
CA HIS A 37 10.56 -16.03 -39.41
C HIS A 37 11.03 -14.61 -39.10
N LEU A 38 12.09 -14.48 -38.28
CA LEU A 38 12.95 -13.30 -38.26
C LEU A 38 14.41 -13.75 -38.29
N LEU A 39 15.18 -13.05 -39.12
CA LEU A 39 16.58 -13.26 -39.47
C LEU A 39 17.49 -13.11 -38.24
N GLU A 40 18.33 -14.11 -37.99
CA GLU A 40 19.41 -14.07 -37.01
C GLU A 40 20.66 -13.45 -37.64
N SER A 41 21.21 -12.42 -36.99
CA SER A 41 22.57 -11.93 -37.21
C SER A 41 23.49 -12.40 -36.09
N ASN A 42 24.59 -13.02 -36.50
CA ASN A 42 25.63 -13.63 -35.69
C ASN A 42 26.35 -12.63 -34.78
N PHE A 43 26.51 -12.98 -33.50
CA PHE A 43 27.61 -12.48 -32.67
C PHE A 43 28.08 -13.59 -31.72
N GLN A 44 29.31 -14.07 -31.94
CA GLN A 44 30.03 -15.01 -31.06
C GLN A 44 30.69 -14.25 -29.90
N PRO A 45 30.73 -14.81 -28.69
CA PRO A 45 31.75 -14.48 -27.69
C PRO A 45 32.80 -15.61 -27.57
N PRO A 46 34.06 -15.29 -27.21
CA PRO A 46 35.07 -16.32 -26.99
C PRO A 46 35.02 -16.91 -25.57
N ALA A 47 35.34 -18.20 -25.50
CA ALA A 47 35.59 -19.00 -24.30
C ALA A 47 37.03 -18.76 -23.76
N THR A 48 37.26 -18.83 -22.45
CA THR A 48 37.95 -19.91 -21.66
C THR A 48 38.53 -19.19 -20.40
N ALA A 49 38.81 -19.74 -19.22
CA ALA A 49 39.21 -21.06 -18.69
C ALA A 49 38.76 -21.14 -17.20
N GLU A 50 38.25 -22.23 -16.65
CA GLU A 50 38.87 -23.48 -16.15
C GLU A 50 39.70 -23.41 -14.83
N ASN A 51 39.18 -24.18 -13.85
CA ASN A 51 39.83 -24.97 -12.78
C ASN A 51 40.51 -24.33 -11.56
N ALA A 52 39.92 -24.60 -10.37
CA ALA A 52 40.59 -25.33 -9.29
C ALA A 52 39.59 -25.88 -8.25
N ARG A 53 39.60 -27.21 -8.06
CA ARG A 53 39.05 -27.94 -6.91
C ARG A 53 40.16 -28.10 -5.87
N GLN A 54 39.85 -28.08 -4.57
CA GLN A 54 40.02 -29.22 -3.64
C GLN A 54 39.79 -28.86 -2.14
N ASN A 55 39.04 -29.77 -1.49
CA ASN A 55 39.21 -30.34 -0.14
C ASN A 55 38.98 -29.50 1.14
N GLY A 56 37.77 -29.69 1.72
CA GLY A 56 37.50 -30.41 2.98
C GLY A 56 38.16 -29.97 4.30
N HIS A 57 37.32 -29.72 5.32
CA HIS A 57 37.45 -30.33 6.66
C HIS A 57 36.15 -30.16 7.48
N SER A 58 35.78 -31.23 8.16
CA SER A 58 34.67 -31.37 9.10
C SER A 58 35.17 -31.06 10.51
N SER A 59 34.48 -30.22 11.28
CA SER A 59 34.10 -30.49 12.69
C SER A 59 33.46 -29.26 13.37
N ASN A 60 32.57 -29.59 14.32
CA ASN A 60 31.98 -28.76 15.39
C ASN A 60 30.56 -28.23 15.18
N VAL A 61 29.63 -29.11 15.60
CA VAL A 61 28.24 -28.88 15.93
C VAL A 61 28.16 -28.40 17.39
N THR A 62 28.07 -27.08 17.63
CA THR A 62 27.48 -26.53 18.86
C THR A 62 27.06 -25.06 18.65
N ALA A 63 25.95 -24.83 17.95
CA ALA A 63 25.22 -23.55 17.96
C ALA A 63 23.87 -23.72 17.23
N LEU A 64 22.81 -24.12 17.94
CA LEU A 64 21.48 -24.33 17.36
C LEU A 64 20.38 -23.83 18.30
N LEU A 65 20.40 -22.54 18.62
CA LEU A 65 19.23 -21.79 19.12
C LEU A 65 19.32 -20.31 18.70
N ALA A 66 19.27 -20.06 17.39
CA ALA A 66 18.87 -18.77 16.84
C ALA A 66 18.17 -19.06 15.50
N GLY A 67 16.86 -18.84 15.46
CA GLY A 67 16.10 -18.97 14.21
C GLY A 67 16.65 -18.00 13.16
N PRO A 68 16.49 -18.30 11.86
CA PRO A 68 16.85 -17.34 10.83
C PRO A 68 15.88 -16.17 10.89
N THR A 69 16.30 -15.07 11.53
CA THR A 69 15.81 -13.74 11.19
C THR A 69 16.02 -13.62 9.69
N LEU A 70 14.94 -13.54 8.91
CA LEU A 70 14.99 -13.10 7.53
C LEU A 70 15.54 -11.67 7.55
N GLN A 71 16.86 -11.54 7.64
CA GLN A 71 17.58 -10.34 7.27
C GLN A 71 17.39 -10.22 5.76
N CYS A 72 16.24 -9.67 5.35
CA CYS A 72 16.22 -8.87 4.15
C CYS A 72 17.36 -7.86 4.37
N ARG A 73 18.48 -8.02 3.65
CA ARG A 73 19.53 -7.01 3.58
C ARG A 73 18.92 -5.82 2.85
N ILE A 74 18.08 -5.07 3.58
CA ILE A 74 17.81 -3.70 3.27
C ILE A 74 19.17 -3.03 3.48
N PRO A 75 19.82 -2.49 2.44
CA PRO A 75 21.08 -1.76 2.60
C PRO A 75 20.89 -0.71 3.72
N GLY A 76 21.96 -0.44 4.48
CA GLY A 76 22.00 0.32 5.74
C GLY A 76 20.88 1.35 5.93
N THR A 77 20.29 1.34 7.13
CA THR A 77 19.15 2.14 7.61
C THR A 77 18.66 3.17 6.60
N ASP A 78 17.51 2.88 5.97
CA ASP A 78 16.73 3.69 5.01
C ASP A 78 16.60 5.19 5.38
N LEU A 79 16.89 5.55 6.64
CA LEU A 79 16.87 6.92 7.16
C LEU A 79 18.23 7.60 7.29
N ASP A 80 19.38 6.92 7.19
CA ASP A 80 20.69 7.60 7.18
C ASP A 80 20.86 8.47 5.92
N ALA A 81 20.08 8.16 4.87
CA ALA A 81 19.93 9.00 3.68
C ALA A 81 19.00 10.22 3.92
N CYS A 82 18.19 10.22 4.98
CA CYS A 82 17.41 11.39 5.40
C CYS A 82 18.36 12.38 6.08
N LYS A 83 19.20 13.05 5.28
CA LYS A 83 19.94 14.23 5.75
C LYS A 83 18.94 15.17 6.42
N PRO A 84 19.27 15.80 7.56
CA PRO A 84 18.38 16.78 8.16
C PRO A 84 18.07 17.81 7.07
N GLY A 85 16.79 17.86 6.65
CA GLY A 85 16.35 18.91 5.73
C GLY A 85 16.63 20.28 6.36
N ILE A 86 16.61 21.33 5.54
CA ILE A 86 16.92 22.72 5.92
C ILE A 86 16.33 23.03 7.29
N SER A 87 17.18 22.99 8.32
CA SER A 87 16.81 23.26 9.70
C SER A 87 16.98 24.73 10.06
N ASP A 88 17.77 25.45 9.25
CA ASP A 88 17.99 26.88 9.37
C ASP A 88 16.88 27.65 8.65
N LEU A 89 16.12 28.43 9.41
CA LEU A 89 15.05 29.27 8.89
C LEU A 89 15.58 30.37 7.96
N ASN A 90 16.81 30.87 8.19
CA ASN A 90 17.41 31.91 7.36
C ASN A 90 17.77 31.36 5.97
N GLU A 91 18.27 30.12 5.91
CA GLU A 91 18.53 29.43 4.64
C GLU A 91 17.22 29.22 3.87
N LEU A 92 16.16 28.77 4.55
CA LEU A 92 14.84 28.60 3.94
C LEU A 92 14.27 29.92 3.41
N GLU A 93 14.37 31.00 4.19
CA GLU A 93 13.94 32.35 3.78
C GLU A 93 14.70 32.82 2.54
N GLY A 94 16.04 32.70 2.53
CA GLY A 94 16.86 33.04 1.37
C GLY A 94 16.49 32.25 0.11
N MET A 95 16.18 30.96 0.26
CA MET A 95 15.70 30.12 -0.85
C MET A 95 14.32 30.54 -1.37
N ILE A 96 13.41 30.96 -0.48
CA ILE A 96 12.09 31.45 -0.84
C ILE A 96 12.20 32.77 -1.60
N ASP A 97 13.05 33.68 -1.14
CA ASP A 97 13.29 34.96 -1.81
C ASP A 97 13.88 34.76 -3.21
N GLU A 98 14.85 33.87 -3.34
CA GLU A 98 15.39 33.51 -4.65
C GLU A 98 14.32 32.89 -5.56
N ALA A 99 13.47 32.01 -5.01
CA ALA A 99 12.36 31.43 -5.74
C ALA A 99 11.33 32.47 -6.19
N ARG A 100 11.12 33.56 -5.44
CA ARG A 100 10.25 34.68 -5.83
C ARG A 100 10.89 35.53 -6.93
N LYS A 101 12.17 35.86 -6.83
CA LYS A 101 12.92 36.65 -7.83
C LYS A 101 12.86 36.02 -9.24
N LEU A 102 12.99 34.70 -9.32
CA LEU A 102 12.93 33.94 -10.58
C LEU A 102 11.57 34.03 -11.32
N ALA A 103 10.50 34.58 -10.71
CA ALA A 103 9.21 34.82 -11.37
C ALA A 103 9.29 35.82 -12.53
N SER A 104 10.19 36.79 -12.40
CA SER A 104 10.30 37.96 -13.27
C SER A 104 10.93 37.64 -14.63
N ILE A 105 11.64 36.51 -14.76
CA ILE A 105 12.33 36.13 -15.99
C ILE A 105 11.34 35.52 -16.98
N ARG A 106 10.56 36.37 -17.66
CA ARG A 106 9.79 35.98 -18.84
C ARG A 106 10.77 35.49 -19.90
N ARG A 107 10.79 34.19 -20.16
CA ARG A 107 11.51 33.64 -21.32
C ARG A 107 10.85 34.22 -22.57
N LYS A 108 11.60 35.00 -23.35
CA LYS A 108 11.17 35.43 -24.68
C LYS A 108 10.69 34.20 -25.46
N PRO A 109 9.54 34.26 -26.16
CA PRO A 109 9.11 33.16 -27.01
C PRO A 109 10.22 32.90 -28.01
N MET A 110 10.84 31.73 -27.90
CA MET A 110 11.89 31.37 -28.83
C MET A 110 11.25 30.92 -30.14
N SER A 111 11.77 31.44 -31.24
CA SER A 111 11.47 30.95 -32.59
C SER A 111 11.71 29.43 -32.67
N ALA A 112 11.04 28.79 -33.63
CA ALA A 112 11.23 27.37 -33.91
C ALA A 112 12.73 27.09 -34.13
N ARG A 113 13.30 26.24 -33.28
CA ARG A 113 14.72 25.88 -33.38
C ARG A 113 14.89 24.82 -34.45
N LYS A 114 15.91 25.01 -35.28
CA LYS A 114 16.44 23.97 -36.15
C LYS A 114 17.72 23.44 -35.52
N PRO A 115 18.05 22.15 -35.70
CA PRO A 115 19.39 21.67 -35.38
C PRO A 115 20.43 22.42 -36.23
N ASP A 116 21.67 22.45 -35.75
CA ASP A 116 22.80 22.95 -36.53
C ASP A 116 23.18 21.98 -37.67
N ALA A 117 24.26 22.29 -38.39
CA ALA A 117 24.76 21.46 -39.49
C ALA A 117 25.16 20.03 -39.02
N ASP A 118 25.50 19.85 -37.74
CA ASP A 118 25.87 18.56 -37.14
C ASP A 118 24.65 17.80 -36.58
N GLY A 119 23.43 18.33 -36.74
CA GLY A 119 22.23 17.72 -36.16
C GLY A 119 22.07 17.95 -34.65
N LYS A 120 22.89 18.82 -34.03
CA LYS A 120 22.82 19.16 -32.61
C LYS A 120 21.83 20.29 -32.37
N TRP A 121 21.21 20.28 -31.20
CA TRP A 121 20.18 21.23 -30.79
C TRP A 121 20.73 22.18 -29.73
N LEU A 122 20.47 23.48 -29.90
CA LEU A 122 20.82 24.49 -28.91
C LEU A 122 19.91 24.39 -27.68
N CYS A 123 20.48 24.21 -26.48
CA CYS A 123 19.76 24.28 -25.21
C CYS A 123 19.54 25.74 -24.78
N CYS A 124 18.30 26.18 -24.47
CA CYS A 124 18.11 27.58 -24.05
C CYS A 124 18.53 27.91 -22.63
N SER A 125 18.85 26.90 -21.84
CA SER A 125 19.25 27.13 -20.45
C SER A 125 20.76 27.31 -20.34
N CYS A 126 21.56 26.44 -20.98
CA CYS A 126 23.02 26.54 -20.95
C CYS A 126 23.66 27.06 -22.25
N GLN A 127 22.86 27.31 -23.29
CA GLN A 127 23.34 27.75 -24.62
C GLN A 127 24.33 26.80 -25.31
N ALA A 128 24.42 25.53 -24.86
CA ALA A 128 25.23 24.50 -25.52
C ALA A 128 24.46 23.82 -26.66
N PHE A 129 25.15 23.52 -27.77
CA PHE A 129 24.68 22.62 -28.82
C PHE A 129 24.93 21.17 -28.42
N LEU A 130 23.86 20.38 -28.29
CA LEU A 130 23.93 19.00 -27.80
C LEU A 130 23.16 18.05 -28.74
N PRO A 131 23.56 16.77 -28.84
CA PRO A 131 22.79 15.77 -29.58
C PRO A 131 21.34 15.66 -29.08
N ALA A 132 20.42 15.21 -29.96
CA ALA A 132 19.01 15.08 -29.63
C ALA A 132 18.72 14.17 -28.42
N CYS A 133 19.56 13.17 -28.16
CA CYS A 133 19.43 12.26 -27.01
C CYS A 133 19.64 12.96 -25.65
N ASN A 134 20.29 14.13 -25.62
CA ASN A 134 20.46 14.95 -24.43
C ASN A 134 19.23 15.81 -24.12
N PHE A 135 18.11 15.61 -24.81
CA PHE A 135 16.85 16.32 -24.59
C PHE A 135 15.70 15.32 -24.42
N TYR A 136 14.69 15.69 -23.63
CA TYR A 136 13.49 14.85 -23.54
C TYR A 136 12.67 14.92 -24.83
N SER A 137 12.43 13.76 -25.43
CA SER A 137 11.47 13.59 -26.53
C SER A 137 10.04 13.38 -26.00
N ARG A 138 9.04 14.00 -26.65
CA ARG A 138 7.61 13.72 -26.41
C ARG A 138 7.13 12.61 -27.35
N VAL A 139 7.43 11.34 -27.05
CA VAL A 139 6.94 10.14 -27.78
C VAL A 139 7.77 9.77 -29.04
N SER A 140 7.61 8.55 -29.55
CA SER A 140 8.47 7.83 -30.49
C SER A 140 8.21 8.06 -31.98
N SER A 141 7.44 9.08 -32.37
CA SER A 141 7.24 9.38 -33.80
C SER A 141 8.34 10.30 -34.34
N SER A 142 8.66 10.16 -35.63
CA SER A 142 9.77 10.83 -36.31
C SER A 142 9.69 12.38 -36.36
N ASN A 143 8.57 12.98 -35.97
CA ASN A 143 8.33 14.43 -36.01
C ASN A 143 8.08 15.07 -34.63
N VAL A 144 8.66 14.50 -33.58
CA VAL A 144 8.33 14.93 -32.23
C VAL A 144 9.09 16.19 -31.81
N PRO A 145 8.39 17.21 -31.28
CA PRO A 145 9.04 18.39 -30.74
C PRO A 145 9.89 18.02 -29.51
N ILE A 146 11.20 18.21 -29.67
CA ILE A 146 12.19 18.06 -28.60
C ILE A 146 12.01 19.20 -27.59
N ARG A 147 12.23 18.94 -26.30
CA ARG A 147 12.22 20.00 -25.27
C ARG A 147 13.28 21.06 -25.58
N SER A 148 13.01 22.29 -25.19
CA SER A 148 13.92 23.42 -25.42
C SER A 148 15.13 23.46 -24.48
N SER A 149 15.12 22.69 -23.39
CA SER A 149 16.25 22.57 -22.46
C SER A 149 16.76 21.14 -22.45
N CYS A 150 18.08 20.99 -22.37
CA CYS A 150 18.70 19.69 -22.22
C CYS A 150 18.32 19.05 -20.88
N VAL A 151 18.46 17.72 -20.81
CA VAL A 151 18.12 16.89 -19.65
C VAL A 151 18.79 17.41 -18.38
N GLU A 152 20.07 17.79 -18.45
CA GLU A 152 20.83 18.27 -17.29
C GLU A 152 20.33 19.63 -16.78
N CYS A 153 20.06 20.58 -17.68
CA CYS A 153 19.48 21.86 -17.30
C CYS A 153 18.06 21.70 -16.75
N GLU A 154 17.26 20.78 -17.30
CA GLU A 154 15.94 20.47 -16.75
C GLU A 154 16.05 19.78 -15.39
N ARG A 155 17.07 18.95 -15.15
CA ARG A 155 17.38 18.35 -13.85
C ARG A 155 17.71 19.42 -12.81
N LYS A 156 18.64 20.32 -13.12
CA LYS A 156 19.01 21.47 -12.26
C LYS A 156 17.80 22.37 -11.98
N GLN A 157 17.00 22.67 -13.00
CA GLN A 157 15.78 23.48 -12.82
C GLN A 157 14.76 22.76 -11.93
N ASN A 158 14.59 21.45 -12.09
CA ASN A 158 13.69 20.66 -11.25
C ASN A 158 14.18 20.55 -9.79
N GLN A 159 15.44 20.83 -9.51
CA GLN A 159 15.95 20.93 -8.13
C GLN A 159 15.78 22.32 -7.51
N THR A 160 15.22 23.31 -8.24
CA THR A 160 14.92 24.63 -7.66
C THR A 160 13.60 24.62 -6.90
N LEU A 161 13.56 25.35 -5.77
CA LEU A 161 12.36 25.49 -4.96
C LEU A 161 11.16 26.03 -5.76
N ARG A 162 11.38 27.06 -6.58
CA ARG A 162 10.34 27.63 -7.45
C ARG A 162 9.71 26.58 -8.35
N ARG A 163 10.54 25.74 -8.99
CA ARG A 163 10.06 24.72 -9.92
C ARG A 163 9.26 23.65 -9.21
N GLN A 164 9.68 23.24 -8.01
CA GLN A 164 8.95 22.30 -7.17
C GLN A 164 7.58 22.85 -6.76
N ALA A 165 7.52 24.09 -6.25
CA ALA A 165 6.27 24.78 -5.94
C ALA A 165 5.34 24.88 -7.16
N LEU A 166 5.88 25.24 -8.33
CA LEU A 166 5.13 25.29 -9.59
C LEU A 166 4.56 23.92 -9.99
N GLN A 167 5.30 22.83 -9.78
CA GLN A 167 4.81 21.48 -10.05
C GLN A 167 3.62 21.10 -9.14
N LEU A 168 3.64 21.52 -7.86
CA LEU A 168 2.51 21.33 -6.94
C LEU A 168 1.27 22.08 -7.43
N VAL A 169 1.41 23.35 -7.80
CA VAL A 169 0.31 24.17 -8.35
C VAL A 169 -0.25 23.57 -9.64
N TYR A 170 0.62 23.16 -10.56
CA TYR A 170 0.19 22.51 -11.80
C TYR A 170 -0.60 21.21 -11.53
N SER A 171 -0.10 20.39 -10.61
CA SER A 171 -0.75 19.14 -10.21
C SER A 171 -2.10 19.41 -9.52
N ALA A 172 -2.20 20.45 -8.70
CA ALA A 172 -3.45 20.90 -8.08
C ALA A 172 -4.47 21.33 -9.14
N ARG A 173 -4.08 22.18 -10.11
CA ARG A 173 -4.95 22.63 -11.21
C ARG A 173 -5.45 21.46 -12.06
N SER A 174 -4.57 20.53 -12.43
CA SER A 174 -4.93 19.35 -13.21
C SER A 174 -5.96 18.47 -12.47
N ARG A 175 -5.73 18.23 -11.17
CA ARG A 175 -6.66 17.48 -10.31
C ARG A 175 -8.00 18.21 -10.15
N SER A 176 -7.99 19.51 -9.90
CA SER A 176 -9.20 20.33 -9.79
C SER A 176 -10.05 20.28 -11.06
N LYS A 177 -9.42 20.43 -12.24
CA LYS A 177 -10.11 20.34 -13.53
C LYS A 177 -10.81 18.99 -13.72
N ARG A 178 -10.17 17.87 -13.34
CA ARG A 178 -10.75 16.52 -13.45
C ARG A 178 -12.00 16.34 -12.57
N HIS A 179 -12.08 17.06 -11.46
CA HIS A 179 -13.17 16.96 -10.49
C HIS A 179 -14.12 18.16 -10.51
N SER A 180 -14.01 19.04 -11.51
CA SER A 180 -14.81 20.28 -11.62
C SER A 180 -14.77 21.14 -10.35
N ARG A 181 -13.59 21.29 -9.74
CA ARG A 181 -13.35 22.15 -8.56
C ARG A 181 -12.51 23.37 -8.94
N CYS A 182 -12.63 24.45 -8.19
CA CYS A 182 -11.77 25.62 -8.35
C CYS A 182 -10.32 25.34 -7.90
N CYS A 183 -9.37 26.08 -8.45
CA CYS A 183 -7.97 26.10 -8.01
C CYS A 183 -7.42 27.50 -8.18
N ASN A 184 -7.39 28.26 -7.09
CA ASN A 184 -6.90 29.63 -7.01
C ASN A 184 -5.45 29.72 -6.46
N LEU A 185 -4.80 28.59 -6.21
CA LEU A 185 -3.39 28.57 -5.80
C LEU A 185 -2.44 29.16 -6.86
N THR A 186 -1.53 29.97 -6.35
CA THR A 186 -0.34 30.51 -7.01
C THR A 186 0.93 29.84 -6.48
N VAL A 187 2.07 30.14 -7.11
CA VAL A 187 3.37 29.67 -6.61
C VAL A 187 3.70 30.33 -5.28
N ASP A 188 3.39 31.62 -5.13
CA ASP A 188 3.69 32.38 -3.92
C ASP A 188 2.85 31.89 -2.73
N ASP A 189 1.59 31.51 -2.94
CA ASP A 189 0.79 30.85 -1.88
C ASP A 189 1.47 29.58 -1.33
N VAL A 190 2.13 28.80 -2.21
CA VAL A 190 2.84 27.59 -1.82
C VAL A 190 4.14 27.90 -1.08
N LEU A 191 4.85 28.95 -1.49
CA LEU A 191 6.05 29.41 -0.80
C LEU A 191 5.72 30.00 0.58
N ASP A 192 4.63 30.75 0.69
CA ASP A 192 4.12 31.27 1.97
C ASP A 192 3.76 30.12 2.90
N MET A 193 3.02 29.11 2.42
CA MET A 193 2.72 27.91 3.21
C MET A 193 3.99 27.22 3.70
N LEU A 194 5.04 27.16 2.88
CA LEU A 194 6.30 26.53 3.26
C LEU A 194 7.03 27.31 4.36
N PHE A 195 7.03 28.64 4.26
CA PHE A 195 7.59 29.54 5.27
C PHE A 195 6.82 29.45 6.59
N ASP A 196 5.50 29.57 6.54
CA ASP A 196 4.61 29.47 7.70
C ASP A 196 4.78 28.13 8.43
N GLN A 197 5.03 27.06 7.66
CA GLN A 197 5.27 25.71 8.18
C GLN A 197 6.74 25.44 8.51
N LYS A 198 7.63 26.40 8.34
CA LYS A 198 9.07 26.29 8.66
C LYS A 198 9.73 25.08 7.98
N GLY A 199 9.34 24.79 6.74
CA GLY A 199 9.85 23.63 6.01
C GLY A 199 9.35 22.25 6.51
N ARG A 200 8.36 22.21 7.40
CA ARG A 200 7.89 20.98 8.06
C ARG A 200 6.51 20.53 7.57
N CYS A 201 6.27 19.23 7.64
CA CYS A 201 4.97 18.62 7.39
C CYS A 201 3.94 19.17 8.38
N ALA A 202 2.83 19.71 7.87
CA ALA A 202 1.80 20.34 8.69
C ALA A 202 1.17 19.43 9.77
N TYR A 203 1.20 18.11 9.57
CA TYR A 203 0.57 17.15 10.49
C TYR A 203 1.56 16.49 11.44
N SER A 204 2.75 16.13 10.96
CA SER A 204 3.73 15.37 11.74
C SER A 204 4.89 16.20 12.26
N GLY A 205 5.11 17.41 11.76
CA GLY A 205 6.28 18.22 12.10
C GLY A 205 7.61 17.71 11.53
N VAL A 206 7.59 16.59 10.78
CA VAL A 206 8.76 16.05 10.07
C VAL A 206 9.28 17.08 9.09
N VAL A 207 10.60 17.28 9.05
CA VAL A 207 11.25 18.18 8.09
C VAL A 207 11.10 17.59 6.68
N MET A 208 10.56 18.37 5.75
CA MET A 208 10.33 17.89 4.39
C MET A 208 11.56 18.10 3.51
N GLU A 209 11.81 17.16 2.61
CA GLU A 209 12.84 17.30 1.59
C GLU A 209 12.27 18.02 0.36
N ILE A 210 12.52 19.33 0.28
CA ILE A 210 11.87 20.21 -0.72
C ILE A 210 12.61 20.30 -2.06
N LEU A 211 13.91 20.01 -2.09
CA LEU A 211 14.75 20.11 -3.30
C LEU A 211 15.01 18.78 -4.01
N HIS A 212 14.75 17.67 -3.33
CA HIS A 212 15.04 16.33 -3.81
C HIS A 212 13.75 15.66 -4.31
N PRO A 213 13.46 15.68 -5.63
CA PRO A 213 12.36 14.89 -6.13
C PRO A 213 12.63 13.40 -5.87
N ASN A 214 11.59 12.63 -5.59
CA ASN A 214 11.69 11.18 -5.32
C ASN A 214 12.53 10.79 -4.09
N SER A 215 12.61 11.66 -3.09
CA SER A 215 13.24 11.32 -1.82
C SER A 215 12.22 10.96 -0.73
N HIS A 216 12.75 10.61 0.46
CA HIS A 216 11.94 10.46 1.66
C HIS A 216 11.37 11.81 2.07
N TRP A 217 10.19 11.81 2.68
CA TRP A 217 9.58 13.03 3.22
C TRP A 217 9.38 14.15 2.20
N ARG A 218 9.39 13.83 0.90
CA ARG A 218 9.16 14.80 -0.17
C ARG A 218 7.82 15.49 0.08
N TRP A 219 7.80 16.82 -0.05
CA TRP A 219 6.58 17.56 0.16
C TRP A 219 5.53 17.33 -0.94
N THR A 220 4.27 17.40 -0.55
CA THR A 220 3.10 17.32 -1.40
C THR A 220 2.04 18.29 -0.88
N LEU A 221 1.02 18.54 -1.70
CA LEU A 221 -0.09 19.41 -1.33
C LEU A 221 -1.32 18.59 -0.98
N GLU A 222 -1.90 18.88 0.19
CA GLU A 222 -3.11 18.24 0.71
C GLU A 222 -4.19 19.27 1.03
N ARG A 223 -5.46 18.89 0.84
CA ARG A 223 -6.61 19.74 1.15
C ARG A 223 -7.12 19.45 2.56
N LYS A 224 -7.27 20.47 3.39
CA LYS A 224 -7.88 20.36 4.73
C LYS A 224 -9.33 19.86 4.62
N ASP A 225 -10.11 20.39 3.68
CA ASP A 225 -11.42 19.88 3.32
C ASP A 225 -11.48 19.46 1.84
N ASN A 226 -11.72 18.17 1.63
CA ASN A 226 -11.87 17.57 0.30
C ASN A 226 -13.11 18.03 -0.49
N ARG A 227 -14.10 18.71 0.14
CA ARG A 227 -15.26 19.33 -0.53
C ARG A 227 -14.88 20.62 -1.25
N LYS A 228 -13.90 21.36 -0.71
CA LYS A 228 -13.42 22.61 -1.28
C LYS A 228 -12.35 22.36 -2.35
N GLY A 229 -12.14 23.36 -3.20
CA GLY A 229 -11.05 23.38 -4.19
C GLY A 229 -9.67 23.56 -3.54
N TYR A 230 -8.65 23.80 -4.38
CA TYR A 230 -7.32 24.15 -3.87
C TYR A 230 -7.19 25.67 -3.73
N SER A 231 -7.13 26.16 -2.50
CA SER A 231 -6.86 27.56 -2.11
C SER A 231 -5.81 27.59 -1.01
N LYS A 232 -5.18 28.76 -0.76
CA LYS A 232 -4.21 28.94 0.33
C LYS A 232 -4.78 28.51 1.68
N ASP A 233 -6.01 28.92 2.00
CA ASP A 233 -6.65 28.61 3.29
C ASP A 233 -7.04 27.14 3.46
N ASN A 234 -7.37 26.46 2.35
CA ASN A 234 -7.82 25.06 2.36
C ASN A 234 -6.69 24.07 2.08
N CYS A 235 -5.45 24.50 1.88
CA CYS A 235 -4.34 23.60 1.63
C CYS A 235 -3.29 23.65 2.74
N VAL A 236 -2.50 22.60 2.80
CA VAL A 236 -1.28 22.50 3.62
C VAL A 236 -0.23 21.71 2.85
N LEU A 237 1.04 21.89 3.20
CA LEU A 237 2.12 21.03 2.71
C LEU A 237 2.33 19.88 3.69
N LEU A 238 2.48 18.68 3.15
CA LEU A 238 2.70 17.46 3.91
C LEU A 238 3.80 16.64 3.27
N ALA A 239 4.53 15.90 4.09
CA ALA A 239 5.36 14.83 3.57
C ALA A 239 4.49 13.77 2.86
N ALA A 240 4.96 13.28 1.71
CA ALA A 240 4.19 12.43 0.80
C ALA A 240 3.64 11.18 1.47
N GLU A 241 4.34 10.65 2.48
CA GLU A 241 3.97 9.52 3.32
C GLU A 241 2.58 9.69 3.96
N PHE A 242 2.18 10.92 4.26
CA PHE A 242 0.88 11.27 4.86
C PHE A 242 -0.19 11.62 3.81
N ASN A 243 0.13 11.56 2.51
CA ASN A 243 -0.80 11.88 1.43
C ASN A 243 -1.58 10.62 0.97
N THR A 244 -2.43 10.13 1.86
CA THR A 244 -3.26 8.94 1.62
C THR A 244 -4.61 9.34 1.04
N SER A 245 -5.09 8.57 0.06
CA SER A 245 -6.38 8.84 -0.58
C SER A 245 -7.56 8.60 0.38
N ASP A 246 -8.45 9.59 0.51
CA ASP A 246 -9.68 9.46 1.29
C ASP A 246 -10.78 8.74 0.48
N TYR A 247 -11.03 7.48 0.82
CA TYR A 247 -12.07 6.67 0.18
C TYR A 247 -13.46 6.83 0.82
N SER A 248 -13.58 7.55 1.94
CA SER A 248 -14.86 7.72 2.65
C SER A 248 -15.89 8.52 1.83
N ARG A 249 -15.43 9.28 0.83
CA ARG A 249 -16.25 10.18 0.01
C ARG A 249 -16.59 9.62 -1.38
N HIS A 250 -16.38 8.33 -1.62
CA HIS A 250 -16.76 7.71 -2.90
C HIS A 250 -18.28 7.67 -3.09
N PRO A 251 -18.80 7.86 -4.32
CA PRO A 251 -20.21 7.68 -4.61
C PRO A 251 -20.71 6.31 -4.14
N GLY A 252 -21.79 6.30 -3.36
CA GLY A 252 -22.38 5.08 -2.78
C GLY A 252 -21.91 4.72 -1.37
N VAL A 253 -20.97 5.46 -0.79
CA VAL A 253 -20.69 5.39 0.65
C VAL A 253 -21.72 6.25 1.38
N LEU A 254 -22.53 5.63 2.23
CA LEU A 254 -23.47 6.37 3.10
C LEU A 254 -22.66 7.09 4.18
N THR A 255 -22.83 8.40 4.31
CA THR A 255 -22.13 9.23 5.31
C THR A 255 -22.36 8.73 6.73
N ALA A 256 -23.54 8.19 7.04
CA ALA A 256 -23.86 7.56 8.33
C ALA A 256 -22.97 6.36 8.67
N ASN A 257 -22.33 5.73 7.68
CA ASN A 257 -21.44 4.57 7.86
C ASN A 257 -19.97 4.95 7.91
N VAL A 258 -19.63 6.25 7.86
CA VAL A 258 -18.26 6.76 7.92
C VAL A 258 -17.93 7.08 9.38
N THR A 259 -17.19 6.18 10.02
CA THR A 259 -16.73 6.33 11.42
C THR A 259 -15.29 6.86 11.51
N GLY A 260 -14.64 7.11 10.37
CA GLY A 260 -13.23 7.46 10.26
C GLY A 260 -12.83 7.80 8.82
N THR A 261 -11.56 8.14 8.63
CA THR A 261 -11.01 8.54 7.32
C THR A 261 -9.58 8.04 7.15
N ALA A 262 -9.22 7.62 5.93
CA ALA A 262 -7.82 7.33 5.61
C ALA A 262 -6.95 8.61 5.51
N GLN A 263 -7.60 9.78 5.49
CA GLN A 263 -6.93 11.07 5.44
C GLN A 263 -6.24 11.35 6.77
N TRP A 264 -4.95 11.68 6.69
CA TRP A 264 -4.20 12.12 7.86
C TRP A 264 -4.65 13.51 8.32
N SER A 265 -4.49 13.77 9.61
CA SER A 265 -4.63 15.07 10.26
C SER A 265 -3.63 15.17 11.40
N ALA A 266 -3.35 16.38 11.90
CA ALA A 266 -2.46 16.55 13.06
C ALA A 266 -2.97 15.82 14.31
N GLU A 267 -4.30 15.77 14.51
CA GLU A 267 -4.92 14.99 15.58
C GLU A 267 -4.71 13.49 15.39
N LYS A 268 -4.89 12.99 14.16
CA LYS A 268 -4.68 11.57 13.86
C LYS A 268 -3.23 11.16 14.05
N VAL A 269 -2.26 11.98 13.64
CA VAL A 269 -0.84 11.73 13.89
C VAL A 269 -0.57 11.62 15.39
N ARG A 270 -1.14 12.50 16.22
CA ARG A 270 -1.02 12.41 17.68
C ARG A 270 -1.70 11.15 18.25
N SER A 271 -2.85 10.77 17.70
CA SER A 271 -3.61 9.60 18.17
C SER A 271 -2.88 8.27 17.97
N VAL A 272 -1.89 8.20 17.07
CA VAL A 272 -1.06 6.99 16.87
C VAL A 272 -0.37 6.57 18.17
N PHE A 273 0.14 7.52 18.97
CA PHE A 273 0.76 7.19 20.26
C PHE A 273 -0.21 6.48 21.21
N GLY A 274 -1.42 7.03 21.34
CA GLY A 274 -2.48 6.42 22.15
C GLY A 274 -2.87 5.05 21.60
N ALA A 275 -3.10 4.94 20.29
CA ALA A 275 -3.49 3.69 19.64
C ALA A 275 -2.41 2.59 19.77
N ARG A 276 -1.13 2.95 19.71
CA ARG A 276 0.00 2.04 19.93
C ARG A 276 0.07 1.52 21.36
N SER A 277 -0.29 2.38 22.32
CA SER A 277 -0.25 2.08 23.75
C SER A 277 -1.43 1.25 24.22
N ILE A 278 -2.43 1.00 23.38
CA ILE A 278 -3.47 0.01 23.66
C ILE A 278 -2.78 -1.36 23.62
N ILE A 279 -2.40 -1.88 24.79
CA ILE A 279 -1.62 -3.12 24.97
C ILE A 279 -2.44 -4.34 24.52
N ASP A 280 -3.74 -4.35 24.83
CA ASP A 280 -4.63 -5.43 24.45
C ASP A 280 -5.39 -5.09 23.16
N THR A 281 -4.82 -5.53 22.02
CA THR A 281 -5.72 -6.06 21.00
C THR A 281 -6.40 -7.25 21.68
N ASP A 282 -7.73 -7.28 21.77
CA ASP A 282 -8.46 -8.41 22.35
C ASP A 282 -8.14 -9.69 21.56
N LEU A 283 -7.07 -10.39 21.96
CA LEU A 283 -6.52 -11.53 21.24
C LEU A 283 -7.52 -12.68 21.26
N CYS A 284 -8.26 -12.84 22.35
CA CYS A 284 -9.36 -13.81 22.45
C CYS A 284 -10.41 -13.56 21.37
N LYS A 285 -10.84 -12.31 21.17
CA LYS A 285 -11.77 -11.93 20.10
C LYS A 285 -11.16 -12.09 18.71
N LEU A 286 -9.89 -11.77 18.52
CA LEU A 286 -9.20 -12.00 17.25
C LEU A 286 -9.15 -13.49 16.93
N GLU A 287 -8.80 -14.35 17.89
CA GLU A 287 -8.78 -15.80 17.74
C GLU A 287 -10.17 -16.36 17.42
N ALA A 288 -11.21 -15.87 18.08
CA ALA A 288 -12.60 -16.23 17.77
C ALA A 288 -12.98 -15.81 16.33
N ASP A 289 -12.65 -14.59 15.91
CA ASP A 289 -12.90 -14.11 14.55
C ASP A 289 -12.11 -14.92 13.50
N LEU A 290 -10.87 -15.29 13.80
CA LEU A 290 -10.03 -16.16 12.96
C LEU A 290 -10.65 -17.55 12.82
N LEU A 291 -11.12 -18.15 13.92
CA LEU A 291 -11.81 -19.44 13.90
C LEU A 291 -13.07 -19.40 13.03
N LEU A 292 -13.90 -18.37 13.18
CA LEU A 292 -15.09 -18.16 12.33
C LEU A 292 -14.71 -17.96 10.85
N ALA A 293 -13.59 -17.29 10.59
CA ALA A 293 -13.11 -17.06 9.23
C ALA A 293 -12.55 -18.32 8.58
N LEU A 294 -11.83 -19.16 9.32
CA LEU A 294 -11.25 -20.43 8.87
C LEU A 294 -12.31 -21.51 8.66
N PHE A 295 -13.25 -21.61 9.60
CA PHE A 295 -14.31 -22.61 9.62
C PHE A 295 -15.66 -21.91 9.49
N PRO A 296 -16.03 -21.43 8.29
CA PRO A 296 -17.34 -20.83 8.10
C PRO A 296 -18.37 -21.85 8.56
N THR A 297 -19.25 -21.45 9.48
CA THR A 297 -20.36 -22.28 9.95
C THR A 297 -20.96 -22.93 8.73
N ARG A 298 -20.89 -24.28 8.64
CA ARG A 298 -21.34 -25.03 7.47
C ARG A 298 -22.63 -24.37 7.04
N LYS A 299 -22.65 -23.77 5.83
CA LYS A 299 -23.87 -23.16 5.29
C LYS A 299 -24.93 -24.18 5.60
N SER A 300 -25.88 -23.80 6.47
CA SER A 300 -26.93 -24.69 6.90
C SER A 300 -27.37 -25.37 5.62
N THR A 301 -27.12 -26.68 5.52
CA THR A 301 -27.60 -27.51 4.43
C THR A 301 -29.09 -27.68 4.64
N ARG A 302 -29.80 -26.56 4.90
CA ARG A 302 -31.18 -26.39 4.52
C ARG A 302 -31.18 -26.97 3.11
N PRO A 303 -31.86 -28.11 2.91
CA PRO A 303 -31.94 -28.73 1.60
C PRO A 303 -32.19 -27.57 0.68
N PHE A 304 -31.32 -27.42 -0.33
CA PHE A 304 -31.42 -26.33 -1.28
C PHE A 304 -32.80 -26.54 -1.90
N MET A 305 -33.83 -25.94 -1.29
CA MET A 305 -35.20 -26.09 -1.70
C MET A 305 -35.15 -25.39 -3.03
N ARG A 306 -34.98 -26.20 -4.08
CA ARG A 306 -35.23 -25.86 -5.47
C ARG A 306 -36.73 -25.66 -5.66
N ASP A 307 -37.44 -25.26 -4.61
CA ASP A 307 -38.78 -24.75 -4.71
C ASP A 307 -38.68 -23.59 -5.66
N ARG A 308 -39.35 -23.84 -6.76
CA ARG A 308 -39.31 -23.03 -7.95
C ARG A 308 -39.73 -21.64 -7.52
N MET A 309 -38.92 -20.63 -7.81
CA MET A 309 -39.46 -19.28 -7.97
C MET A 309 -40.34 -19.30 -9.21
N LEU A 310 -41.57 -19.78 -9.04
CA LEU A 310 -42.63 -19.59 -10.00
C LEU A 310 -43.01 -18.11 -9.93
N GLY A 311 -43.16 -17.50 -11.10
CA GLY A 311 -43.77 -16.18 -11.14
C GLY A 311 -45.21 -16.28 -10.63
N ASN A 312 -45.69 -15.25 -9.95
CA ASN A 312 -47.12 -15.11 -9.70
C ASN A 312 -47.86 -14.82 -11.03
N GLU A 313 -49.18 -14.66 -10.98
CA GLU A 313 -50.01 -14.35 -12.16
C GLU A 313 -49.58 -13.04 -12.86
N ALA A 314 -48.97 -12.11 -12.13
CA ALA A 314 -48.42 -10.86 -12.66
C ALA A 314 -47.01 -11.00 -13.28
N GLY A 315 -46.42 -12.21 -13.30
CA GLY A 315 -45.06 -12.44 -13.78
C GLY A 315 -43.97 -11.92 -12.85
N GLU A 316 -44.30 -11.62 -11.60
CA GLU A 316 -43.37 -11.20 -10.56
C GLU A 316 -42.83 -12.40 -9.80
N PHE A 317 -41.60 -12.27 -9.30
CA PHE A 317 -40.88 -13.34 -8.65
C PHE A 317 -40.66 -13.00 -7.17
N GLN A 318 -40.89 -13.97 -6.27
CA GLN A 318 -40.68 -13.78 -4.84
C GLN A 318 -39.19 -13.85 -4.47
N CYS A 319 -38.65 -12.83 -3.81
CA CYS A 319 -37.28 -12.86 -3.32
C CYS A 319 -37.15 -13.75 -2.08
N ALA A 320 -36.27 -14.75 -2.10
CA ALA A 320 -36.06 -15.68 -0.97
C ALA A 320 -35.41 -15.08 0.29
N ARG A 321 -35.15 -13.76 0.34
CA ARG A 321 -34.59 -13.07 1.50
C ARG A 321 -35.55 -12.06 2.13
N CYS A 322 -36.19 -11.21 1.31
CA CYS A 322 -37.17 -10.24 1.81
C CYS A 322 -38.62 -10.68 1.59
N GLU A 323 -38.86 -11.82 0.97
CA GLU A 323 -40.17 -12.46 0.73
C GLU A 323 -41.16 -11.63 -0.11
N LEU A 324 -40.71 -10.49 -0.67
CA LEU A 324 -41.49 -9.64 -1.57
C LEU A 324 -41.46 -10.15 -3.01
N HIS A 325 -42.62 -10.08 -3.68
CA HIS A 325 -42.75 -10.25 -5.13
C HIS A 325 -42.25 -8.99 -5.85
N LYS A 326 -41.41 -9.17 -6.88
CA LYS A 326 -40.80 -8.09 -7.65
C LYS A 326 -40.71 -8.47 -9.13
N PRO A 327 -40.70 -7.49 -10.05
CA PRO A 327 -40.54 -7.78 -11.47
C PRO A 327 -39.15 -8.38 -11.78
N PRO A 328 -38.99 -9.13 -12.89
CA PRO A 328 -37.72 -9.75 -13.29
C PRO A 328 -36.52 -8.79 -13.34
N THR A 329 -36.76 -7.52 -13.65
CA THR A 329 -35.76 -6.46 -13.73
C THR A 329 -35.10 -6.15 -12.38
N GLU A 330 -35.74 -6.49 -11.27
CA GLU A 330 -35.21 -6.36 -9.91
C GLU A 330 -34.31 -7.53 -9.50
N PHE A 331 -34.13 -8.54 -10.35
CA PHE A 331 -33.25 -9.68 -10.12
C PHE A 331 -32.04 -9.65 -11.06
N SER A 332 -30.93 -10.23 -10.63
CA SER A 332 -29.78 -10.45 -11.51
C SER A 332 -30.02 -11.69 -12.39
N LYS A 333 -29.45 -11.70 -13.60
CA LYS A 333 -29.50 -12.87 -14.49
C LYS A 333 -28.59 -13.99 -13.99
N ASN A 334 -29.07 -15.23 -14.00
CA ASN A 334 -28.31 -16.44 -13.69
C ASN A 334 -28.60 -17.52 -14.75
N ALA A 335 -27.69 -17.70 -15.69
CA ALA A 335 -27.84 -18.66 -16.79
C ALA A 335 -27.98 -20.13 -16.33
N LYS A 336 -27.58 -20.45 -15.10
CA LYS A 336 -27.72 -21.81 -14.54
C LYS A 336 -29.07 -22.05 -13.87
N ALA A 337 -29.83 -21.00 -13.57
CA ALA A 337 -31.17 -21.13 -13.02
C ALA A 337 -32.17 -21.43 -14.14
N ARG A 338 -33.17 -22.27 -13.87
CA ARG A 338 -34.20 -22.66 -14.87
C ARG A 338 -34.96 -21.46 -15.44
N ASN A 339 -35.22 -20.44 -14.63
CA ASN A 339 -35.88 -19.19 -15.03
C ASN A 339 -34.89 -18.09 -15.45
N GLY A 340 -33.58 -18.38 -15.48
CA GLY A 340 -32.56 -17.40 -15.83
C GLY A 340 -32.33 -16.29 -14.79
N LEU A 341 -32.87 -16.39 -13.58
CA LEU A 341 -32.80 -15.35 -12.53
C LEU A 341 -32.16 -15.86 -11.22
N PHE A 342 -31.55 -14.95 -10.46
CA PHE A 342 -31.11 -15.22 -9.08
C PHE A 342 -32.28 -15.31 -8.11
N ASN A 343 -32.10 -16.04 -7.01
CA ASN A 343 -33.14 -16.21 -6.00
C ASN A 343 -33.32 -15.03 -5.03
N TYR A 344 -32.42 -14.05 -5.10
CA TYR A 344 -32.48 -12.81 -4.34
C TYR A 344 -32.62 -11.63 -5.28
N CYS A 345 -33.47 -10.67 -4.90
CA CYS A 345 -33.52 -9.38 -5.59
C CYS A 345 -32.16 -8.66 -5.47
N LYS A 346 -31.90 -7.72 -6.38
CA LYS A 346 -30.67 -6.93 -6.44
C LYS A 346 -30.37 -6.24 -5.11
N CYS A 347 -31.39 -5.67 -4.45
CA CYS A 347 -31.25 -5.03 -3.15
C CYS A 347 -30.76 -6.03 -2.06
N CYS A 348 -31.44 -7.17 -1.91
CA CYS A 348 -31.04 -8.22 -0.97
C CYS A 348 -29.66 -8.80 -1.27
N SER A 349 -29.33 -9.00 -2.56
CA SER A 349 -28.03 -9.49 -3.00
C SER A 349 -26.89 -8.50 -2.67
N GLN A 350 -27.14 -7.21 -2.88
CA GLN A 350 -26.22 -6.14 -2.48
C GLN A 350 -26.03 -6.11 -0.96
N GLN A 351 -27.12 -6.22 -0.19
CA GLN A 351 -27.03 -6.27 1.27
C GLN A 351 -26.23 -7.49 1.74
N THR A 352 -26.49 -8.69 1.20
CA THR A 352 -25.72 -9.91 1.55
C THR A 352 -24.24 -9.73 1.24
N SER A 353 -23.94 -9.08 0.11
CA SER A 353 -22.57 -8.78 -0.28
C SER A 353 -21.89 -7.77 0.66
N ARG A 354 -22.64 -6.78 1.17
CA ARG A 354 -22.16 -5.84 2.19
C ARG A 354 -21.92 -6.56 3.52
N ASP A 355 -22.91 -7.29 4.01
CA ASP A 355 -22.84 -8.08 5.25
C ASP A 355 -21.67 -9.08 5.20
N TYR A 356 -21.45 -9.75 4.07
CA TYR A 356 -20.31 -10.66 3.93
C TYR A 356 -18.97 -9.91 3.97
N ARG A 357 -18.87 -8.75 3.31
CA ARG A 357 -17.63 -7.96 3.28
C ARG A 357 -17.24 -7.35 4.62
N THR A 358 -18.16 -7.23 5.59
CA THR A 358 -17.85 -6.80 6.95
C THR A 358 -17.35 -7.96 7.84
N THR A 359 -17.52 -9.22 7.41
CA THR A 359 -16.87 -10.36 8.07
C THR A 359 -15.38 -10.40 7.76
N LEU A 360 -14.56 -10.90 8.70
CA LEU A 360 -13.12 -11.08 8.49
C LEU A 360 -12.84 -11.94 7.26
N ARG A 361 -13.60 -13.04 7.07
CA ARG A 361 -13.49 -13.90 5.89
C ARG A 361 -13.76 -13.12 4.60
N GLY A 362 -14.90 -12.43 4.50
CA GLY A 362 -15.26 -11.71 3.29
C GLY A 362 -14.27 -10.59 2.96
N LEU A 363 -13.73 -9.92 3.99
CA LEU A 363 -12.66 -8.94 3.83
C LEU A 363 -11.39 -9.56 3.25
N VAL A 364 -10.88 -10.64 3.84
CA VAL A 364 -9.66 -11.33 3.39
C VAL A 364 -9.83 -11.88 1.96
N PHE A 365 -10.97 -12.46 1.64
CA PHE A 365 -11.28 -12.93 0.28
C PHE A 365 -11.30 -11.77 -0.73
N ASN A 366 -11.90 -10.63 -0.37
CA ASN A 366 -11.89 -9.46 -1.22
C ASN A 366 -10.48 -8.90 -1.41
N MET A 367 -9.69 -8.82 -0.33
CA MET A 367 -8.32 -8.31 -0.34
C MET A 367 -7.39 -9.16 -1.23
N THR A 368 -7.40 -10.48 -1.03
CA THR A 368 -6.64 -11.45 -1.85
C THR A 368 -7.07 -11.44 -3.33
N GLY A 369 -8.38 -11.36 -3.59
CA GLY A 369 -8.90 -11.24 -4.96
C GLY A 369 -8.45 -9.95 -5.67
N LEU A 370 -8.46 -8.82 -4.96
CA LEU A 370 -7.95 -7.55 -5.48
C LEU A 370 -6.45 -7.59 -5.73
N ALA A 371 -5.68 -8.16 -4.80
CA ALA A 371 -4.23 -8.35 -4.96
C ALA A 371 -3.91 -9.21 -6.19
N ARG A 372 -4.61 -10.34 -6.38
CA ARG A 372 -4.48 -11.20 -7.57
C ARG A 372 -4.74 -10.44 -8.86
N ARG A 373 -5.84 -9.67 -8.91
CA ARG A 373 -6.16 -8.83 -10.08
C ARG A 373 -5.05 -7.82 -10.37
N ARG A 374 -4.53 -7.13 -9.35
CA ARG A 374 -3.44 -6.15 -9.49
C ARG A 374 -2.15 -6.80 -9.97
N SER A 375 -1.81 -7.97 -9.43
CA SER A 375 -0.64 -8.74 -9.87
C SER A 375 -0.71 -9.08 -11.35
N ARG A 376 -1.86 -9.57 -11.82
CA ARG A 376 -2.09 -9.88 -13.24
C ARG A 376 -1.95 -8.66 -14.13
N LEU A 377 -2.50 -7.51 -13.72
CA LEU A 377 -2.39 -6.25 -14.47
C LEU A 377 -0.95 -5.73 -14.57
N ARG A 378 -0.06 -6.14 -13.67
CA ARG A 378 1.35 -5.76 -13.64
C ARG A 378 2.28 -6.88 -14.15
N HIS A 379 1.74 -8.02 -14.55
CA HIS A 379 2.51 -9.21 -14.90
C HIS A 379 3.48 -9.67 -13.80
N GLN A 380 3.07 -9.54 -12.53
CA GLN A 380 3.85 -9.97 -11.36
C GLN A 380 3.35 -11.29 -10.78
N SER A 381 4.23 -12.02 -10.08
CA SER A 381 3.89 -13.27 -9.40
C SER A 381 2.84 -13.08 -8.30
N PHE A 382 2.01 -14.10 -8.09
CA PHE A 382 0.98 -14.10 -7.05
C PHE A 382 0.98 -15.47 -6.37
N ASP A 383 1.42 -15.50 -5.11
CA ASP A 383 1.50 -16.68 -4.25
C ASP A 383 1.01 -16.30 -2.84
N LEU A 384 -0.28 -15.97 -2.77
CA LEU A 384 -1.01 -15.73 -1.54
C LEU A 384 -2.39 -16.38 -1.62
N ASP A 385 -2.78 -17.09 -0.57
CA ASP A 385 -4.15 -17.50 -0.34
C ASP A 385 -4.78 -16.77 0.86
N CYS A 386 -6.01 -17.13 1.20
CA CYS A 386 -6.70 -16.51 2.33
C CYS A 386 -6.12 -16.95 3.69
N TYR A 387 -5.54 -18.16 3.80
CA TYR A 387 -4.91 -18.64 5.02
C TYR A 387 -3.62 -17.88 5.29
N ASP A 388 -2.86 -17.53 4.27
CA ASP A 388 -1.64 -16.72 4.40
C ASP A 388 -1.95 -15.36 5.01
N VAL A 389 -3.00 -14.69 4.53
CA VAL A 389 -3.42 -13.39 5.04
C VAL A 389 -3.96 -13.48 6.48
N LEU A 390 -4.73 -14.52 6.81
CA LEU A 390 -5.16 -14.77 8.19
C LEU A 390 -3.96 -15.08 9.09
N GLY A 391 -2.97 -15.82 8.59
CA GLY A 391 -1.70 -16.11 9.26
C GLY A 391 -0.91 -14.86 9.57
N MET A 392 -0.77 -13.95 8.60
CA MET A 392 -0.17 -12.63 8.82
C MET A 392 -0.90 -11.86 9.92
N LEU A 393 -2.24 -11.87 9.92
CA LEU A 393 -3.03 -11.13 10.90
C LEU A 393 -2.79 -11.64 12.33
N TYR A 394 -2.73 -12.96 12.48
CA TYR A 394 -2.41 -13.62 13.75
C TYR A 394 -0.97 -13.35 14.19
N LEU A 395 0.01 -13.57 13.29
CA LEU A 395 1.43 -13.36 13.58
C LEU A 395 1.76 -11.91 13.94
N GLN A 396 0.99 -10.96 13.41
CA GLN A 396 1.10 -9.54 13.75
C GLN A 396 0.27 -9.14 14.99
N GLY A 397 -0.39 -10.07 15.68
CA GLY A 397 -1.22 -9.79 16.86
C GLY A 397 -2.39 -8.84 16.57
N GLY A 398 -2.91 -8.85 15.33
CA GLY A 398 -3.94 -7.91 14.91
C GLY A 398 -3.46 -6.46 14.75
N ARG A 399 -2.15 -6.22 14.61
CA ARG A 399 -1.56 -4.86 14.56
C ARG A 399 -0.92 -4.53 13.22
N CYS A 400 -0.82 -3.25 12.93
CA CYS A 400 -0.13 -2.71 11.78
C CYS A 400 1.37 -3.05 11.83
N TYR A 401 1.90 -3.57 10.73
CA TYR A 401 3.30 -4.01 10.64
C TYR A 401 4.32 -2.89 10.88
N TYR A 402 4.01 -1.64 10.50
CA TYR A 402 4.92 -0.50 10.63
C TYR A 402 4.77 0.24 11.94
N SER A 403 3.53 0.56 12.33
CA SER A 403 3.25 1.46 13.45
C SER A 403 2.76 0.77 14.70
N GLY A 404 2.37 -0.52 14.66
CA GLY A 404 1.85 -1.23 15.83
C GLY A 404 0.43 -0.85 16.24
N VAL A 405 -0.24 0.07 15.52
CA VAL A 405 -1.65 0.41 15.79
C VAL A 405 -2.57 -0.80 15.53
N PRO A 406 -3.63 -1.02 16.33
CA PRO A 406 -4.58 -2.09 16.09
C PRO A 406 -5.29 -1.97 14.74
N LEU A 407 -5.35 -3.07 13.98
CA LEU A 407 -5.99 -3.14 12.68
C LEU A 407 -7.52 -3.25 12.82
N GLN A 408 -8.25 -2.37 12.17
CA GLN A 408 -9.71 -2.43 12.09
C GLN A 408 -10.16 -3.17 10.83
N TYR A 409 -10.98 -4.21 10.99
CA TYR A 409 -11.50 -5.00 9.87
C TYR A 409 -13.03 -5.13 9.83
N ARG A 410 -13.73 -4.75 10.91
CA ARG A 410 -15.19 -4.90 11.02
C ARG A 410 -15.96 -3.76 10.34
N LEU A 411 -15.38 -2.56 10.35
CA LEU A 411 -16.02 -1.35 9.81
C LEU A 411 -15.33 -0.94 8.51
N THR A 412 -16.10 -0.77 7.44
CA THR A 412 -15.59 -0.42 6.11
C THR A 412 -14.97 0.97 6.02
N HIS A 413 -15.29 1.87 6.96
CA HIS A 413 -14.82 3.25 6.97
C HIS A 413 -14.39 3.67 8.38
N ALA A 414 -13.74 2.78 9.12
CA ALA A 414 -13.07 3.12 10.37
C ALA A 414 -11.63 3.58 10.11
N ASP A 415 -11.10 4.31 11.09
CA ASP A 415 -9.67 4.55 11.20
C ASP A 415 -8.92 3.24 11.38
N TRP A 416 -7.66 3.21 10.93
CA TRP A 416 -6.77 2.05 11.06
C TRP A 416 -7.27 0.82 10.30
N ARG A 417 -8.02 1.03 9.21
CA ARG A 417 -8.58 -0.05 8.42
C ARG A 417 -7.48 -0.91 7.81
N ILE A 418 -7.54 -2.22 8.00
CA ILE A 418 -6.58 -3.17 7.45
C ILE A 418 -6.44 -3.09 5.92
N SER A 419 -5.20 -3.18 5.44
CA SER A 419 -4.80 -3.24 4.05
C SER A 419 -3.62 -4.20 3.87
N LEU A 420 -3.49 -4.77 2.67
CA LEU A 420 -2.35 -5.61 2.28
C LEU A 420 -1.30 -4.77 1.57
N GLU A 421 -0.08 -4.79 2.07
CA GLU A 421 1.05 -4.03 1.54
C GLU A 421 2.19 -4.95 1.11
N ARG A 422 2.91 -4.55 0.06
CA ARG A 422 4.11 -5.25 -0.41
C ARG A 422 5.35 -4.58 0.15
N LEU A 423 6.30 -5.33 0.69
CA LEU A 423 7.56 -4.78 1.20
C LEU A 423 8.45 -4.27 0.06
N ASP A 424 8.52 -5.02 -1.04
CA ASP A 424 9.13 -4.59 -2.30
C ASP A 424 8.09 -4.56 -3.42
N ASN A 425 7.95 -3.40 -4.05
CA ASN A 425 7.06 -3.18 -5.17
C ASN A 425 7.51 -3.87 -6.48
N SER A 426 8.80 -4.24 -6.58
CA SER A 426 9.34 -5.01 -7.72
C SER A 426 8.88 -6.47 -7.69
N VAL A 427 8.69 -7.02 -6.49
CA VAL A 427 8.22 -8.38 -6.25
C VAL A 427 6.68 -8.43 -6.24
N GLY A 428 6.16 -9.58 -6.64
CA GLY A 428 4.73 -9.88 -6.62
C GLY A 428 4.14 -9.98 -5.21
N TYR A 429 2.89 -10.43 -5.13
CA TYR A 429 2.23 -10.67 -3.85
C TYR A 429 2.59 -12.09 -3.38
N THR A 430 3.51 -12.22 -2.43
CA THR A 430 3.96 -13.50 -1.88
C THR A 430 3.97 -13.43 -0.35
N LYS A 431 3.98 -14.58 0.33
CA LYS A 431 4.00 -14.64 1.81
C LYS A 431 5.17 -13.87 2.42
N ALA A 432 6.35 -13.95 1.79
CA ALA A 432 7.56 -13.28 2.26
C ALA A 432 7.64 -11.79 1.89
N ASN A 433 6.86 -11.33 0.90
CA ASN A 433 6.88 -9.95 0.42
C ASN A 433 5.64 -9.15 0.85
N CYS A 434 4.73 -9.73 1.63
CA CYS A 434 3.50 -9.06 2.03
C CYS A 434 3.34 -8.99 3.54
N VAL A 435 2.78 -7.87 3.98
CA VAL A 435 2.45 -7.59 5.37
C VAL A 435 1.10 -6.93 5.46
N LEU A 436 0.49 -6.96 6.65
CA LEU A 436 -0.74 -6.23 6.92
C LEU A 436 -0.42 -4.88 7.55
N THR A 437 -0.99 -3.84 6.98
CA THR A 437 -0.83 -2.46 7.43
C THR A 437 -2.22 -1.82 7.55
N THR A 438 -2.31 -0.59 8.02
CA THR A 438 -3.55 0.18 7.86
C THR A 438 -3.54 0.94 6.53
N ILE A 439 -4.72 1.30 6.04
CA ILE A 439 -4.88 2.04 4.79
C ILE A 439 -4.17 3.39 4.83
N GLU A 440 -4.08 4.03 6.00
CA GLU A 440 -3.37 5.28 6.26
C GLU A 440 -1.87 5.18 5.93
N PHE A 441 -1.28 4.00 6.12
CA PHE A 441 0.12 3.69 5.83
C PHE A 441 0.33 3.05 4.45
N ASN A 442 -0.73 2.86 3.66
CA ASN A 442 -0.67 2.31 2.30
C ASN A 442 -0.60 3.45 1.27
N THR A 443 0.49 4.20 1.34
CA THR A 443 0.69 5.39 0.51
C THR A 443 1.22 4.99 -0.88
N PRO A 444 0.63 5.49 -1.98
CA PRO A 444 1.11 5.16 -3.32
C PRO A 444 2.56 5.64 -3.54
N ASP A 445 3.44 4.72 -3.90
CA ASP A 445 4.80 5.08 -4.32
C ASP A 445 4.86 5.39 -5.82
N TYR A 446 4.96 6.68 -6.13
CA TYR A 446 5.09 7.18 -7.50
C TYR A 446 6.55 7.30 -7.96
N SER A 447 7.54 7.16 -7.06
CA SER A 447 8.95 7.35 -7.46
C SER A 447 9.37 6.25 -8.45
N ARG A 448 9.08 4.98 -8.17
CA ARG A 448 9.65 3.86 -8.96
C ARG A 448 9.06 3.67 -10.36
N ASN A 449 7.78 3.98 -10.59
CA ASN A 449 7.12 3.62 -11.86
C ASN A 449 7.31 4.64 -12.99
N LYS A 450 7.75 5.87 -12.67
CA LYS A 450 7.83 6.98 -13.64
C LYS A 450 9.01 7.94 -13.40
N ALA A 451 9.94 7.60 -12.52
CA ALA A 451 11.07 8.49 -12.24
C ALA A 451 11.89 8.73 -13.50
N ARG A 452 12.01 10.00 -13.87
CA ARG A 452 12.97 10.49 -14.87
C ARG A 452 14.28 10.96 -14.23
N ALA A 453 14.32 10.92 -12.90
CA ALA A 453 15.44 11.35 -12.07
C ALA A 453 15.85 10.20 -11.17
N GLU A 454 17.00 10.33 -10.54
CA GLU A 454 17.44 9.41 -9.51
C GLU A 454 16.37 9.27 -8.40
N VAL A 455 16.15 8.05 -7.92
CA VAL A 455 15.22 7.76 -6.82
C VAL A 455 16.07 7.68 -5.56
N GLN A 456 16.02 8.74 -4.75
CA GLN A 456 16.78 8.87 -3.51
C GLN A 456 16.00 8.34 -2.30
N GLY A 457 14.72 8.00 -2.49
CA GLY A 457 13.85 7.45 -1.46
C GLY A 457 12.48 7.04 -2.00
N THR A 458 11.57 6.75 -1.08
CA THR A 458 10.21 6.32 -1.41
C THR A 458 9.21 7.01 -0.50
N ALA A 459 7.97 7.24 -0.97
CA ALA A 459 6.87 7.65 -0.10
C ALA A 459 6.24 6.46 0.66
N GLN A 460 6.75 5.25 0.44
CA GLN A 460 6.33 4.05 1.13
C GLN A 460 6.76 4.11 2.60
N TRP A 461 5.89 3.64 3.48
CA TRP A 461 6.19 3.52 4.90
C TRP A 461 7.15 2.35 5.17
N SER A 462 8.07 2.58 6.11
CA SER A 462 8.95 1.56 6.68
C SER A 462 8.86 1.65 8.21
N ARG A 463 9.35 0.63 8.92
CA ARG A 463 9.41 0.68 10.40
C ARG A 463 10.27 1.85 10.87
N ALA A 464 11.44 2.02 10.26
CA ALA A 464 12.34 3.13 10.57
C ALA A 464 11.62 4.49 10.46
N LYS A 465 10.84 4.73 9.39
CA LYS A 465 10.03 5.95 9.27
C LYS A 465 8.98 6.10 10.35
N ALA A 466 8.27 5.03 10.70
CA ALA A 466 7.29 5.08 11.78
C ALA A 466 7.97 5.38 13.13
N GLU A 467 9.14 4.81 13.38
CA GLU A 467 9.94 5.09 14.57
C GLU A 467 10.49 6.51 14.59
N HIS A 468 10.89 7.06 13.43
CA HIS A 468 11.30 8.45 13.31
C HIS A 468 10.19 9.43 13.70
N VAL A 469 8.94 9.14 13.31
CA VAL A 469 7.79 10.02 13.59
C VAL A 469 7.26 9.83 15.02
N TRP A 470 7.18 8.58 15.49
CA TRP A 470 6.45 8.23 16.71
C TRP A 470 7.31 7.53 17.77
N GLY A 471 8.63 7.53 17.62
CA GLY A 471 9.55 6.81 18.49
C GLY A 471 9.49 5.28 18.32
N HIS A 472 10.47 4.60 18.91
CA HIS A 472 10.54 3.14 18.90
C HIS A 472 9.25 2.51 19.41
N ILE A 473 8.79 1.49 18.70
CA ILE A 473 7.77 0.60 19.25
C ILE A 473 8.52 -0.19 20.33
N PRO A 474 8.06 -0.20 21.59
CA PRO A 474 8.50 -1.22 22.51
C PRO A 474 8.07 -2.52 21.85
N ILE A 475 8.99 -3.15 21.13
CA ILE A 475 8.87 -4.55 20.81
C ILE A 475 9.00 -5.14 22.20
N GLU A 476 7.86 -5.47 22.82
CA GLU A 476 7.89 -6.48 23.85
C GLU A 476 8.61 -7.63 23.18
N THR A 477 9.87 -7.76 23.55
CA THR A 477 10.66 -8.94 23.32
C THR A 477 9.87 -9.98 24.09
N SER A 478 8.84 -10.53 23.42
CA SER A 478 8.37 -11.88 23.63
C SER A 478 9.56 -12.75 23.24
N SER A 479 10.59 -12.67 24.08
CA SER A 479 11.51 -13.74 24.33
C SER A 479 10.67 -15.00 24.35
N GLY A 480 11.09 -15.97 23.55
CA GLY A 480 10.43 -17.25 23.34
C GLY A 480 10.31 -18.12 24.61
N ASP A 481 10.22 -17.51 25.79
CA ASP A 481 10.24 -18.16 27.10
C ASP A 481 8.82 -18.28 27.71
N LEU A 482 7.82 -17.57 27.19
CA LEU A 482 6.45 -17.62 27.70
C LEU A 482 5.65 -18.88 27.33
N LEU A 483 6.26 -19.87 26.65
CA LEU A 483 5.58 -21.14 26.31
C LEU A 483 6.38 -22.42 26.62
N CYS A 484 7.49 -22.33 27.37
CA CYS A 484 8.15 -23.52 27.94
C CYS A 484 8.33 -23.39 29.45
N GLY A 485 7.23 -23.11 30.15
CA GLY A 485 7.11 -23.48 31.55
C GLY A 485 7.08 -25.01 31.65
N SER A 486 8.26 -25.61 31.61
CA SER A 486 8.47 -26.97 32.10
C SER A 486 8.14 -26.92 33.59
N THR A 487 6.97 -27.43 33.94
CA THR A 487 6.63 -27.77 35.31
C THR A 487 7.51 -28.96 35.68
N SER A 488 8.74 -28.68 36.13
CA SER A 488 9.40 -29.57 37.07
C SER A 488 8.52 -29.61 38.31
N GLY A 489 8.13 -30.82 38.70
CA GLY A 489 7.18 -31.04 39.77
C GLY A 489 7.64 -30.54 41.13
N GLU A 490 6.73 -30.81 42.06
CA GLU A 490 6.80 -30.61 43.51
C GLU A 490 6.25 -29.31 44.09
N GLN A 491 5.24 -29.54 44.94
CA GLN A 491 4.68 -28.68 45.98
C GLN A 491 3.70 -27.57 45.56
N ALA A 492 2.40 -27.92 45.61
CA ALA A 492 1.42 -27.16 46.38
C ALA A 492 0.06 -27.88 46.41
N GLY A 493 -0.10 -28.81 47.36
CA GLY A 493 -1.43 -29.12 47.87
C GLY A 493 -1.85 -28.04 48.86
N ARG A 494 -2.75 -27.13 48.46
CA ARG A 494 -3.62 -26.39 49.39
C ARG A 494 -4.79 -25.71 48.67
N ALA A 495 -5.96 -26.30 48.88
CA ALA A 495 -7.30 -25.71 48.98
C ALA A 495 -7.61 -24.40 48.21
N ILE A 496 -8.42 -24.53 47.16
CA ILE A 496 -9.41 -23.50 46.80
C ILE A 496 -10.80 -24.13 46.92
N LYS A 497 -11.42 -23.92 48.08
CA LYS A 497 -12.86 -24.10 48.28
C LYS A 497 -13.54 -22.78 47.92
N GLY A 498 -14.53 -22.86 47.04
CA GLY A 498 -15.73 -22.00 47.11
C GLY A 498 -15.70 -20.72 46.29
N ILE A 499 -16.16 -20.79 45.05
CA ILE A 499 -16.89 -19.68 44.41
C ILE A 499 -18.24 -20.25 43.95
N ARG A 500 -19.30 -19.97 44.73
CA ARG A 500 -20.70 -20.17 44.33
C ARG A 500 -21.11 -18.98 43.49
N CYS A 501 -21.51 -19.22 42.24
CA CYS A 501 -22.27 -18.25 41.45
C CYS A 501 -23.68 -18.11 42.06
N LYS A 502 -24.03 -16.92 42.54
CA LYS A 502 -25.41 -16.56 42.85
C LYS A 502 -26.13 -16.21 41.54
N THR A 503 -27.21 -16.92 41.24
CA THR A 503 -28.25 -16.45 40.31
C THR A 503 -29.04 -15.32 40.98
N PRO A 504 -29.46 -14.27 40.26
CA PRO A 504 -30.41 -13.31 40.80
C PRO A 504 -31.84 -13.86 40.63
N ALA A 505 -32.58 -13.86 41.73
CA ALA A 505 -34.03 -13.90 41.75
C ALA A 505 -34.50 -12.56 42.31
N GLU A 506 -35.16 -11.77 41.47
CA GLU A 506 -36.50 -11.18 41.62
C GLU A 506 -36.80 -10.29 40.41
#